data_AF-A0A924ZSY1-F1
#
_entry.id   AF-A0A924ZSY1-F1
#
_cell.length_a   1.000
_cell.length_b   1.000
_cell.length_c   1.000
_cell.angle_alpha   90.00
_cell.angle_beta   90.00
_cell.angle_gamma   90.00
#
_symmetry.space_group_name_H-M   'P 1'
#
loop_
_entity.id
_entity.type
_entity.pdbx_description
1 polymer ?
#
loop_
_entity_poly.entity_id
_entity_poly.type
_entity_poly.pdbx_seq_one_letter_code
_entity_poly.pdbx_strand_id
1 'polypeptide(L)'
;MKTLFISDLHLANDQPRLTEGFLALIDRYGSEINTLYILGDWFESWVGDDDDDDPWLNTITEPLKTLKARGVSIWVQHGNRDFVLGQDFLDRFGGQLLPERITLVEHGVSLRIEHGDALCLSDAGYQAFRKMSRDPAWQATALAQP
;
A
#
# COMPACT_ATOMS: atom_id res chain seq x y z
N MET A 1 -22.85 2.76 1.30
CA MET A 1 -21.60 2.85 2.09
C MET A 1 -20.50 3.34 1.16
N LYS A 2 -19.43 3.97 1.66
CA LYS A 2 -18.38 4.56 0.79
C LYS A 2 -17.11 3.72 0.82
N THR A 3 -16.55 3.53 -0.37
CA THR A 3 -15.22 2.94 -0.59
C THR A 3 -14.27 4.06 -0.98
N LEU A 4 -13.09 4.12 -0.36
CA LEU A 4 -12.04 5.07 -0.66
C LEU A 4 -10.86 4.36 -1.31
N PHE A 5 -10.40 4.89 -2.44
CA PHE A 5 -9.21 4.43 -3.16
C PHE A 5 -8.16 5.56 -3.11
N ILE A 6 -6.94 5.23 -2.71
CA ILE A 6 -5.78 6.12 -2.71
C ILE A 6 -4.56 5.38 -3.28
N SER A 7 -3.58 6.09 -3.83
CA SER A 7 -2.30 5.55 -4.34
C SER A 7 -1.28 6.66 -4.46
N ASP A 8 -0.01 6.31 -4.67
CA ASP A 8 1.06 7.26 -5.02
C ASP A 8 1.24 8.37 -3.96
N LEU A 9 1.22 7.95 -2.68
CA LEU A 9 1.40 8.84 -1.55
C LEU A 9 2.88 9.13 -1.30
N HIS A 10 3.75 8.17 -1.60
CA HIS A 10 5.20 8.28 -1.39
C HIS A 10 5.58 8.72 0.03
N LEU A 11 4.93 8.13 1.05
CA LEU A 11 5.20 8.46 2.45
C LEU A 11 6.67 8.20 2.77
N ALA A 12 7.32 9.20 3.39
CA ALA A 12 8.69 9.12 3.86
C ALA A 12 8.87 9.97 5.13
N ASN A 13 9.72 9.52 6.04
CA ASN A 13 9.97 10.19 7.33
C ASN A 13 10.58 11.60 7.14
N ASP A 14 11.40 11.78 6.11
CA ASP A 14 12.00 13.06 5.73
C ASP A 14 11.06 14.00 4.95
N GLN A 15 9.84 13.53 4.63
CA GLN A 15 8.78 14.30 3.95
C GLN A 15 7.50 14.36 4.82
N PRO A 16 7.56 14.99 6.01
CA PRO A 16 6.46 14.96 6.99
C PRO A 16 5.13 15.47 6.44
N ARG A 17 5.15 16.43 5.51
CA ARG A 17 3.95 16.96 4.85
C ARG A 17 3.11 15.89 4.14
N LEU A 18 3.74 14.86 3.58
CA LEU A 18 3.02 13.76 2.91
C LEU A 18 2.28 12.90 3.93
N THR A 19 2.95 12.60 5.06
CA THR A 19 2.32 11.90 6.18
C THR A 19 1.17 12.72 6.76
N GLU A 20 1.36 14.01 7.01
CA GLU A 20 0.29 14.92 7.46
C GLU A 20 -0.91 14.94 6.50
N GLY A 21 -0.66 14.97 5.19
CA GLY A 21 -1.71 14.92 4.17
C GLY A 21 -2.51 13.61 4.22
N PHE A 22 -1.84 12.48 4.38
CA PHE A 22 -2.48 11.18 4.58
C PHE A 22 -3.34 11.16 5.85
N LEU A 23 -2.78 11.62 6.97
CA LEU A 23 -3.50 11.69 8.25
C LEU A 23 -4.74 12.59 8.17
N ALA A 24 -4.62 13.76 7.53
CA ALA A 24 -5.74 14.67 7.33
C ALA A 24 -6.84 14.06 6.44
N LEU A 25 -6.46 13.24 5.45
CA LEU A 25 -7.40 12.50 4.62
C LEU A 25 -8.13 11.41 5.42
N ILE A 26 -7.43 10.66 6.27
CA ILE A 26 -8.03 9.66 7.17
C ILE A 26 -8.97 10.32 8.18
N ASP A 27 -8.58 11.45 8.78
CA ASP A 27 -9.44 12.20 9.71
C ASP A 27 -10.72 12.68 9.01
N ARG A 28 -10.58 13.25 7.80
CA ARG A 28 -11.69 13.81 7.03
C ARG A 28 -12.71 12.76 6.60
N TYR A 29 -12.26 11.62 6.06
CA TYR A 29 -13.16 10.65 5.42
C TYR A 29 -13.35 9.37 6.22
N GLY A 30 -12.51 9.10 7.22
CA GLY A 30 -12.50 7.85 7.96
C GLY A 30 -13.83 7.53 8.64
N SER A 31 -14.60 8.54 9.03
CA SER A 31 -15.93 8.36 9.63
C SER A 31 -17.00 7.86 8.65
N GLU A 32 -16.78 8.03 7.34
CA GLU A 32 -17.79 7.83 6.30
C GLU A 32 -17.58 6.56 5.46
N ILE A 33 -16.40 5.94 5.55
CA ILE A 33 -16.00 4.81 4.73
C ILE A 33 -16.19 3.48 5.45
N ASN A 34 -16.44 2.42 4.67
CA ASN A 34 -16.40 1.04 5.15
C ASN A 34 -15.19 0.27 4.60
N THR A 35 -14.55 0.80 3.55
CA THR A 35 -13.45 0.14 2.86
C THR A 35 -12.43 1.18 2.41
N LEU A 36 -11.16 0.92 2.69
CA LEU A 36 -10.01 1.67 2.22
C LEU A 36 -9.15 0.75 1.35
N TYR A 37 -8.87 1.19 0.13
CA TYR A 37 -7.91 0.57 -0.78
C TYR A 37 -6.71 1.52 -0.95
N ILE A 38 -5.51 1.01 -0.68
CA ILE A 38 -4.23 1.67 -0.92
C ILE A 38 -3.57 0.95 -2.10
N LEU A 39 -3.55 1.57 -3.28
CA LEU A 39 -3.25 0.92 -4.56
C LEU A 39 -1.81 1.16 -5.05
N GLY A 40 -0.85 0.86 -4.18
CA GLY A 40 0.58 0.94 -4.48
C GLY A 40 1.19 2.32 -4.29
N ASP A 41 2.52 2.32 -4.18
CA ASP A 41 3.37 3.48 -3.92
C ASP A 41 2.85 4.28 -2.71
N TRP A 42 2.48 3.53 -1.66
CA TRP A 42 2.10 4.10 -0.38
C TRP A 42 3.32 4.74 0.29
N PHE A 43 4.46 4.06 0.24
CA PHE A 43 5.74 4.55 0.74
C PHE A 43 6.68 4.92 -0.41
N GLU A 44 7.59 5.88 -0.18
CA GLU A 44 8.58 6.27 -1.20
C GLU A 44 9.58 5.16 -1.51
N SER A 45 9.85 4.31 -0.53
CA SER A 45 10.54 3.03 -0.67
C SER A 45 10.14 2.11 0.49
N TRP A 46 10.22 0.80 0.26
CA TRP A 46 10.10 -0.21 1.31
C TRP A 46 11.26 -1.19 1.22
N VAL A 47 11.94 -1.42 2.34
CA VAL A 47 13.15 -2.26 2.39
C VAL A 47 12.94 -3.59 3.12
N GLY A 48 11.77 -3.80 3.69
CA GLY A 48 11.44 -4.98 4.50
C GLY A 48 10.46 -4.61 5.61
N ASP A 49 9.81 -5.64 6.17
CA ASP A 49 8.88 -5.48 7.29
C ASP A 49 9.59 -5.55 8.65
N ASP A 50 10.91 -5.74 8.67
CA ASP A 50 11.74 -6.01 9.84
C ASP A 50 11.94 -4.80 10.78
N ASP A 51 11.44 -3.62 10.42
CA ASP A 51 11.42 -2.44 11.28
C ASP A 51 10.15 -2.37 12.13
N ASP A 52 10.07 -3.28 13.12
CA ASP A 52 8.90 -3.43 14.00
C ASP A 52 8.68 -2.22 14.91
N ASP A 53 9.71 -1.40 15.18
CA ASP A 53 9.71 -0.37 16.23
C ASP A 53 9.89 1.07 15.74
N ASP A 54 9.84 1.36 14.43
CA ASP A 54 9.91 2.75 13.93
C ASP A 54 8.74 3.62 14.45
N PRO A 55 9.01 4.67 15.27
CA PRO A 55 7.99 5.58 15.75
C PRO A 55 7.24 6.32 14.63
N TRP A 56 7.88 6.57 13.49
CA TRP A 56 7.25 7.21 12.34
C TRP A 56 6.18 6.28 11.72
N LEU A 57 6.47 5.00 11.53
CA LEU A 57 5.49 4.02 11.06
C LEU A 57 4.31 3.87 12.03
N ASN A 58 4.54 4.03 13.33
CA ASN A 58 3.46 4.06 14.32
C ASN A 58 2.50 5.25 14.10
N THR A 59 2.97 6.41 13.67
CA THR A 59 2.10 7.55 13.34
C THR A 59 1.13 7.23 12.19
N ILE A 60 1.52 6.35 11.28
CA ILE A 60 0.75 5.93 10.11
C ILE A 60 -0.22 4.79 10.46
N THR A 61 0.23 3.82 11.26
CA THR A 61 -0.55 2.60 11.57
C THR A 61 -1.62 2.82 12.65
N GLU A 62 -1.43 3.70 13.63
CA GLU A 62 -2.42 3.95 14.70
C GLU A 62 -3.80 4.45 14.19
N PRO A 63 -3.88 5.42 13.27
CA PRO A 63 -5.15 5.79 12.64
C PRO A 63 -5.82 4.62 11.90
N LEU A 64 -5.03 3.77 11.24
CA LEU A 64 -5.54 2.60 10.52
C LEU A 64 -6.09 1.54 11.48
N LYS A 65 -5.44 1.31 12.63
CA LYS A 65 -6.00 0.48 13.72
C LYS A 65 -7.36 1.00 14.18
N THR A 66 -7.49 2.33 14.30
CA THR A 66 -8.76 2.97 14.69
C THR A 66 -9.86 2.75 13.64
N LEU A 67 -9.53 2.83 12.34
CA LEU A 67 -10.46 2.48 11.26
C LEU A 67 -10.86 1.00 11.33
N LYS A 68 -9.88 0.11 11.50
CA LYS A 68 -10.12 -1.34 11.59
C LYS A 68 -11.03 -1.70 12.77
N ALA A 69 -10.80 -1.10 13.94
CA ALA A 69 -11.64 -1.30 15.12
C ALA A 69 -13.10 -0.88 14.91
N ARG A 70 -13.35 0.05 13.99
CA ARG A 70 -14.71 0.48 13.59
C ARG A 70 -15.32 -0.42 12.51
N GLY A 71 -14.61 -1.46 12.07
CA GLY A 71 -15.07 -2.40 11.04
C GLY A 71 -14.71 -2.01 9.61
N VAL A 72 -13.81 -1.06 9.40
CA VAL A 72 -13.34 -0.71 8.06
C VAL A 72 -12.42 -1.82 7.53
N SER A 73 -12.70 -2.31 6.32
CA SER A 73 -11.79 -3.20 5.59
C SER A 73 -10.66 -2.39 4.95
N ILE A 74 -9.41 -2.80 5.17
CA ILE A 74 -8.23 -2.10 4.65
C ILE A 74 -7.47 -3.07 3.76
N TRP A 75 -7.30 -2.67 2.50
CA TRP A 75 -6.66 -3.46 1.47
C TRP A 75 -5.49 -2.69 0.90
N VAL A 76 -4.36 -3.36 0.73
CA VAL A 76 -3.13 -2.75 0.21
C VAL A 76 -2.67 -3.54 -1.00
N GLN A 77 -2.33 -2.86 -2.08
CA GLN A 77 -1.71 -3.43 -3.26
C GLN A 77 -0.29 -2.87 -3.37
N HIS A 78 0.64 -3.69 -3.85
CA HIS A 78 2.00 -3.22 -4.14
C HIS A 78 2.04 -2.23 -5.30
N GLY A 79 2.87 -1.21 -5.15
CA GLY A 79 3.34 -0.39 -6.25
C GLY A 79 4.69 -0.87 -6.78
N ASN A 80 5.43 0.05 -7.39
CA ASN A 80 6.79 -0.20 -7.87
C ASN A 80 7.87 0.33 -6.94
N ARG A 81 7.50 0.98 -5.83
CA ARG A 81 8.42 1.44 -4.77
C ARG A 81 8.38 0.62 -3.50
N ASP A 82 7.23 0.01 -3.23
CA ASP A 82 6.92 -0.74 -2.01
C ASP A 82 6.55 -2.21 -2.30
N PHE A 83 7.11 -2.78 -3.38
CA PHE A 83 6.82 -4.13 -3.87
C PHE A 83 7.30 -5.28 -2.98
N VAL A 84 8.05 -4.97 -1.90
CA VAL A 84 8.44 -5.95 -0.87
C VAL A 84 7.69 -5.75 0.44
N LEU A 85 6.69 -4.86 0.50
CA LEU A 85 5.81 -4.68 1.65
C LEU A 85 5.08 -5.99 1.96
N GLY A 86 5.36 -6.58 3.12
CA GLY A 86 4.82 -7.88 3.49
C GLY A 86 3.49 -7.79 4.20
N GLN A 87 2.90 -8.97 4.46
CA GLN A 87 1.69 -9.09 5.27
C GLN A 87 1.98 -8.84 6.76
N ASP A 88 3.22 -9.05 7.22
CA ASP A 88 3.61 -8.88 8.61
C ASP A 88 3.45 -7.42 9.06
N PHE A 89 3.86 -6.46 8.22
CA PHE A 89 3.60 -5.04 8.48
C PHE A 89 2.09 -4.71 8.45
N LEU A 90 1.34 -5.27 7.49
CA LEU A 90 -0.11 -5.00 7.36
C LEU A 90 -0.91 -5.56 8.54
N ASP A 91 -0.46 -6.65 9.14
CA ASP A 91 -1.08 -7.27 10.31
C ASP A 91 -1.05 -6.34 11.54
N ARG A 92 -0.08 -5.41 11.62
CA ARG A 92 -0.01 -4.38 12.68
C ARG A 92 -1.29 -3.57 12.81
N PHE A 93 -2.04 -3.38 11.72
CA PHE A 93 -3.31 -2.64 11.71
C PHE A 93 -4.49 -3.44 11.14
N GLY A 94 -4.30 -4.74 10.87
CA GLY A 94 -5.32 -5.62 10.33
C GLY A 94 -5.67 -5.34 8.86
N GLY A 95 -4.71 -4.85 8.08
CA GLY A 95 -4.79 -4.73 6.63
C GLY A 95 -4.57 -6.07 5.92
N GLN A 96 -4.92 -6.14 4.64
CA GLN A 96 -4.72 -7.34 3.82
C GLN A 96 -4.07 -6.99 2.49
N LEU A 97 -3.04 -7.75 2.13
CA LEU A 97 -2.36 -7.60 0.85
C LEU A 97 -3.24 -8.15 -0.28
N LEU A 98 -3.39 -7.36 -1.33
CA LEU A 98 -4.12 -7.71 -2.53
C LEU A 98 -3.19 -8.30 -3.59
N PRO A 99 -3.71 -9.20 -4.44
CA PRO A 99 -3.07 -9.53 -5.70
C PRO A 99 -2.82 -8.27 -6.55
N GLU A 100 -1.80 -8.34 -7.40
CA GLU A 100 -1.44 -7.27 -8.35
C GLU A 100 -2.59 -6.81 -9.25
N ARG A 101 -3.55 -7.70 -9.53
CA ARG A 101 -4.76 -7.36 -10.24
C ARG A 101 -5.95 -8.03 -9.61
N ILE A 102 -6.98 -7.23 -9.34
CA ILE A 102 -8.29 -7.72 -8.93
C ILE A 102 -9.40 -7.10 -9.76
N THR A 103 -10.55 -7.74 -9.75
CA THR A 103 -11.79 -7.16 -10.27
C THR A 103 -12.78 -7.08 -9.12
N LEU A 104 -13.26 -5.87 -8.86
CA LEU A 104 -14.29 -5.58 -7.87
C LEU A 104 -15.63 -5.34 -8.57
N VAL A 105 -16.72 -5.63 -7.89
CA VAL A 105 -18.06 -5.22 -8.33
C VAL A 105 -18.63 -4.28 -7.28
N GLU A 106 -18.69 -3.00 -7.61
CA GLU A 106 -19.16 -1.94 -6.72
C GLU A 106 -20.41 -1.30 -7.32
N HIS A 107 -21.53 -1.36 -6.60
CA HIS A 107 -22.82 -0.79 -7.05
C HIS A 107 -23.24 -1.23 -8.47
N GLY A 108 -22.93 -2.48 -8.84
CA GLY A 108 -23.23 -3.04 -10.17
C GLY A 108 -22.23 -2.67 -11.26
N VAL A 109 -21.16 -1.93 -10.93
CA VAL A 109 -20.07 -1.59 -11.85
C VAL A 109 -18.88 -2.51 -11.59
N SER A 110 -18.38 -3.13 -12.65
CA SER A 110 -17.14 -3.91 -12.60
C SER A 110 -15.94 -2.98 -12.70
N LEU A 111 -15.10 -2.96 -11.67
CA LEU A 111 -13.89 -2.16 -11.58
C LEU A 111 -12.67 -3.08 -11.65
N ARG A 112 -11.78 -2.86 -12.62
CA ARG A 112 -10.46 -3.50 -12.62
C ARG A 112 -9.50 -2.61 -11.84
N ILE A 113 -8.81 -3.22 -10.87
CA ILE A 113 -7.88 -2.53 -9.98
C ILE A 113 -6.49 -3.14 -10.16
N GLU A 114 -5.53 -2.30 -10.51
CA GLU A 114 -4.10 -2.56 -10.51
C GLU A 114 -3.38 -1.22 -10.32
N HIS A 115 -2.18 -1.22 -9.75
CA HIS A 115 -1.39 0.00 -9.53
C HIS A 115 -1.16 0.78 -10.84
N GLY A 116 -0.86 0.05 -11.93
CA GLY A 116 -0.88 0.59 -13.29
C GLY A 116 0.46 0.49 -14.02
N ASP A 117 1.55 0.35 -13.28
CA ASP A 117 2.90 0.15 -13.80
C ASP A 117 3.02 -1.04 -14.79
N ALA A 118 2.24 -2.11 -14.56
CA ALA A 118 2.14 -3.26 -15.45
C ALA A 118 1.57 -2.94 -16.86
N LEU A 119 0.90 -1.80 -17.00
CA LEU A 119 0.30 -1.34 -18.27
C LEU A 119 1.29 -0.52 -19.12
N CYS A 120 2.43 -0.11 -18.55
CA CYS A 120 3.47 0.65 -19.22
C CYS A 120 4.36 -0.23 -20.12
N LEU A 121 3.75 -0.93 -21.08
CA LEU A 121 4.41 -1.96 -21.90
C LEU A 121 5.50 -1.41 -22.84
N SER A 122 5.45 -0.11 -23.16
CA SER A 122 6.44 0.54 -24.02
C SER A 122 7.77 0.82 -23.32
N ASP A 123 7.80 0.79 -21.98
CA ASP A 123 9.03 0.95 -21.21
C ASP A 123 9.69 -0.41 -20.97
N ALA A 124 10.45 -0.89 -21.96
CA ALA A 124 11.09 -2.20 -21.89
C ALA A 124 12.10 -2.30 -20.73
N GLY A 125 12.77 -1.20 -20.36
CA GLY A 125 13.71 -1.16 -19.25
C GLY A 125 13.00 -1.36 -17.93
N TYR A 126 11.93 -0.61 -17.71
CA TYR A 126 11.07 -0.77 -16.55
C TYR A 126 10.44 -2.18 -16.48
N GLN A 127 9.88 -2.70 -17.58
CA GLN A 127 9.26 -4.03 -17.58
C GLN A 127 10.27 -5.16 -17.27
N ALA A 128 11.53 -5.01 -17.70
CA ALA A 128 12.60 -5.94 -17.33
C ALA A 128 12.92 -5.87 -15.82
N PHE A 129 13.06 -4.65 -15.28
CA PHE A 129 13.25 -4.45 -13.84
C PHE A 129 12.08 -5.01 -13.03
N ARG A 130 10.84 -4.69 -13.40
CA ARG A 130 9.61 -5.16 -12.75
C ARG A 130 9.54 -6.69 -12.69
N LYS A 131 9.88 -7.38 -13.78
CA LYS A 131 9.93 -8.85 -13.80
C LYS A 131 10.94 -9.40 -12.79
N MET A 132 12.10 -8.75 -12.67
CA MET A 132 13.14 -9.11 -11.71
C MET A 132 12.72 -8.79 -10.27
N SER A 133 12.21 -7.59 -10.00
CA SER A 133 11.87 -7.13 -8.65
C SER A 133 10.65 -7.84 -8.06
N ARG A 134 9.81 -8.48 -8.88
CA ARG A 134 8.70 -9.33 -8.47
C ARG A 134 9.07 -10.83 -8.39
N ASP A 135 10.31 -11.20 -8.67
CA ASP A 135 10.78 -12.58 -8.48
C ASP A 135 11.02 -12.86 -6.98
N PRO A 136 10.35 -13.86 -6.36
CA PRO A 136 10.51 -14.14 -4.94
C PRO A 136 11.94 -14.46 -4.51
N ALA A 137 12.74 -15.11 -5.35
CA ALA A 137 14.14 -15.41 -5.04
C ALA A 137 15.00 -14.14 -5.06
N TRP A 138 14.69 -13.21 -5.97
CA TRP A 138 15.33 -11.90 -6.00
C TRP A 138 14.94 -11.09 -4.76
N GLN A 139 13.65 -11.03 -4.40
CA GLN A 139 13.18 -10.33 -3.21
C GLN A 139 13.81 -10.89 -1.93
N ALA A 140 13.83 -12.21 -1.77
CA ALA A 140 14.48 -12.85 -0.63
C ALA A 140 15.98 -12.52 -0.54
N THR A 141 16.67 -12.41 -1.68
CA THR A 141 18.08 -12.02 -1.73
C THR A 141 18.25 -10.54 -1.37
N ALA A 142 17.37 -9.66 -1.84
CA ALA A 142 17.40 -8.23 -1.55
C ALA A 142 17.14 -7.95 -0.07
N LEU A 143 16.15 -8.62 0.53
CA LEU A 143 15.79 -8.51 1.96
C LEU A 143 16.84 -9.12 2.89
N ALA A 144 17.74 -9.97 2.39
CA ALA A 144 18.82 -10.56 3.17
C ALA A 144 20.11 -9.72 3.17
N GLN A 145 20.15 -8.64 2.39
CA GLN A 145 21.30 -7.73 2.40
C GLN A 145 21.20 -6.78 3.61
N PRO A 146 22.32 -6.50 4.29
CA PRO A 146 22.37 -5.64 5.47
C PRO A 146 22.11 -4.16 5.16
#